data_AF-A0A1F6EW86-F1
#
_entry.id   AF-A0A1F6EW86-F1
#
_cell.length_a   1.000
_cell.length_b   1.000
_cell.length_c   1.000
_cell.angle_alpha   90.00
_cell.angle_beta   90.00
_cell.angle_gamma   90.00
#
_symmetry.space_group_name_H-M   'P 1'
#
loop_
_entity.id
_entity.type
_entity.pdbx_description
1 polymer ?
#
loop_
_entity_poly.entity_id
_entity_poly.type
_entity_poly.pdbx_seq_one_letter_code
_entity_poly.pdbx_strand_id
1 'polypeptide(L)'
;RCALDPRRAAPAAALWIHGEPPLIMNISPREGYGDDDHVVALYKRGGCYGAISKTNHASIRFRDPVYRTPRELVLSYFHEWFMNSTGEKILECYSKPLDLRRICAPSGAEKFNTEWITAEKNLWNIADALSVLPHYYLVPKGNWRYVRKADPMELKAGTLIEWPKSDKRT
;
A
#
# COMPACT_ATOMS: atom_id res chain seq x y z
N ARG A 1 12.68 8.03 -3.92
CA ARG A 1 11.67 8.65 -3.01
C ARG A 1 10.48 9.00 -3.87
N CYS A 2 9.30 8.43 -3.59
CA CYS A 2 8.08 8.70 -4.35
C CYS A 2 7.11 9.54 -3.51
N ALA A 3 6.52 10.56 -4.13
CA ALA A 3 5.51 11.40 -3.49
C ALA A 3 4.22 10.59 -3.28
N LEU A 4 3.50 10.82 -2.19
CA LEU A 4 2.19 10.20 -1.99
C LEU A 4 1.11 11.01 -2.71
N ASP A 5 0.51 10.44 -3.75
CA ASP A 5 -0.68 11.00 -4.41
C ASP A 5 -1.86 11.04 -3.42
N PRO A 6 -2.56 12.19 -3.26
CA PRO A 6 -3.73 12.31 -2.37
C PRO A 6 -4.80 11.25 -2.60
N ARG A 7 -4.96 10.79 -3.85
CA ARG A 7 -5.92 9.73 -4.23
C ARG A 7 -5.63 8.40 -3.55
N ARG A 8 -4.37 8.14 -3.15
CA ARG A 8 -3.98 6.94 -2.39
C ARG A 8 -4.36 7.02 -0.91
N ALA A 9 -4.60 8.22 -0.38
CA ALA A 9 -5.07 8.42 1.00
C ALA A 9 -6.61 8.51 1.10
N ALA A 10 -7.32 8.74 -0.01
CA ALA A 10 -8.79 8.86 -0.03
C ALA A 10 -9.55 7.71 0.67
N PRO A 11 -9.15 6.43 0.56
CA PRO A 11 -9.82 5.35 1.30
C PRO A 11 -9.73 5.50 2.82
N ALA A 12 -8.62 6.05 3.34
CA ALA A 12 -8.48 6.33 4.78
C ALA A 12 -9.46 7.42 5.24
N ALA A 13 -9.74 8.43 4.40
CA ALA A 13 -10.73 9.46 4.70
C ALA A 13 -12.14 8.87 4.72
N ALA A 14 -12.49 8.00 3.76
CA ALA A 14 -13.78 7.33 3.74
C ALA A 14 -13.99 6.45 4.99
N LEU A 15 -12.99 5.65 5.36
CA LEU A 15 -13.00 4.88 6.60
C LEU A 15 -13.21 5.77 7.82
N TRP A 16 -12.55 6.93 7.85
CA TRP A 16 -12.68 7.87 8.96
C TRP A 16 -14.05 8.50 9.09
N ILE A 17 -14.68 8.87 7.98
CA ILE A 17 -16.08 9.32 7.95
C ILE A 17 -17.01 8.23 8.51
N HIS A 18 -16.70 6.95 8.28
CA HIS A 18 -17.45 5.81 8.79
C HIS A 18 -17.06 5.37 10.22
N GLY A 19 -16.27 6.17 10.94
CA GLY A 19 -15.92 5.93 12.35
C GLY A 19 -14.71 5.04 12.60
N GLU A 20 -14.02 4.58 11.56
CA GLU A 20 -12.76 3.84 11.67
C GLU A 20 -11.58 4.82 11.80
N PRO A 21 -10.44 4.45 12.43
CA PRO A 21 -9.26 5.31 12.40
C PRO A 21 -8.68 5.37 10.96
N PRO A 22 -8.17 6.54 10.49
CA PRO A 22 -7.54 6.67 9.17
C PRO A 22 -6.13 6.07 9.18
N LEU A 23 -6.04 4.75 9.29
CA LEU A 23 -4.78 4.01 9.29
C LEU A 23 -4.34 3.74 7.85
N ILE A 24 -3.08 4.04 7.56
CA ILE A 24 -2.44 3.68 6.30
C ILE A 24 -1.16 2.88 6.56
N MET A 25 -0.72 2.11 5.57
CA MET A 25 0.49 1.30 5.65
C MET A 25 1.18 1.30 4.30
N ASN A 26 2.50 1.50 4.31
CA ASN A 26 3.34 1.36 3.13
C ASN A 26 3.67 -0.12 2.92
N ILE A 27 3.66 -0.56 1.68
CA ILE A 27 4.16 -1.87 1.25
C ILE A 27 5.12 -1.63 0.09
N SER A 28 6.31 -2.20 0.18
CA SER A 28 7.45 -1.82 -0.66
C SER A 28 8.00 -3.01 -1.42
N PRO A 29 8.30 -2.83 -2.72
CA PRO A 29 9.05 -3.81 -3.48
C PRO A 29 10.53 -3.79 -3.07
N ARG A 30 11.27 -4.80 -3.51
CA ARG A 30 12.73 -4.88 -3.38
C ARG A 30 13.36 -3.69 -4.10
N GLU A 31 14.24 -2.98 -3.40
CA GLU A 31 14.95 -1.85 -3.98
C GLU A 31 15.71 -2.26 -5.26
N GLY A 32 15.64 -1.41 -6.29
CA GLY A 32 16.32 -1.64 -7.56
C GLY A 32 15.59 -2.55 -8.56
N TYR A 33 14.41 -3.08 -8.23
CA TYR A 33 13.62 -3.93 -9.14
C TYR A 33 12.60 -3.16 -9.99
N GLY A 34 12.53 -1.82 -9.85
CA GLY A 34 11.82 -0.94 -10.78
C GLY A 34 10.30 -0.85 -10.60
N ASP A 35 9.80 -1.12 -9.40
CA ASP A 35 8.40 -0.88 -9.04
C ASP A 35 8.31 0.14 -7.89
N ASP A 36 7.14 0.77 -7.77
CA ASP A 36 6.88 1.82 -6.79
C ASP A 36 6.26 1.28 -5.51
N ASP A 37 6.55 1.95 -4.40
CA ASP A 37 5.84 1.77 -3.15
C ASP A 37 4.33 1.92 -3.32
N HIS A 38 3.58 1.14 -2.54
CA HIS A 38 2.13 1.18 -2.52
C HIS A 38 1.61 1.48 -1.11
N VAL A 39 0.54 2.27 -1.03
CA VAL A 39 -0.10 2.61 0.24
C VAL A 39 -1.48 1.98 0.28
N VAL A 40 -1.75 1.25 1.37
CA VAL A 40 -3.06 0.66 1.65
C VAL A 40 -3.67 1.33 2.88
N ALA A 41 -4.97 1.60 2.85
CA ALA A 41 -5.73 2.03 4.02
C ALA A 41 -6.24 0.80 4.78
N LEU A 42 -5.95 0.72 6.06
CA LEU A 42 -6.30 -0.41 6.91
C LEU A 42 -7.57 -0.11 7.70
N TYR A 43 -8.40 -1.14 7.88
CA TYR A 43 -9.52 -1.13 8.82
C TYR A 43 -9.51 -2.41 9.64
N LYS A 44 -10.19 -2.41 10.80
CA LYS A 44 -10.22 -3.57 11.68
C LYS A 44 -11.63 -3.85 12.18
N ARG A 45 -12.20 -4.99 11.78
CA ARG A 45 -13.56 -5.42 12.16
C ARG A 45 -13.52 -6.82 12.73
N GLY A 46 -14.24 -7.05 13.82
CA GLY A 46 -14.26 -8.36 14.49
C GLY A 46 -12.86 -8.85 14.94
N GLY A 47 -11.93 -7.93 15.22
CA GLY A 47 -10.56 -8.28 15.61
C GLY A 47 -9.61 -8.58 14.44
N CYS A 48 -10.07 -8.52 13.20
CA CYS A 48 -9.29 -8.83 12.00
C CYS A 48 -9.11 -7.59 11.10
N TYR A 49 -7.93 -7.49 10.49
CA TYR A 49 -7.55 -6.47 9.53
C TYR A 49 -8.11 -6.76 8.15
N GLY A 50 -8.61 -5.73 7.50
CA GLY A 50 -8.81 -5.66 6.05
C GLY A 50 -8.12 -4.42 5.48
N ALA A 51 -8.12 -4.29 4.16
CA ALA A 51 -7.50 -3.16 3.48
C ALA A 51 -8.31 -2.66 2.27
N ILE A 52 -8.17 -1.36 2.00
CA ILE A 52 -8.70 -0.69 0.81
C ILE A 52 -7.56 0.09 0.16
N SER A 53 -7.41 -0.01 -1.15
CA SER A 53 -6.33 0.60 -1.91
C SER A 53 -6.75 0.88 -3.35
N LYS A 54 -6.03 1.79 -4.01
CA LYS A 54 -6.25 2.15 -5.41
C LYS A 54 -5.09 1.65 -6.26
N THR A 55 -5.37 0.75 -7.19
CA THR A 55 -4.40 0.23 -8.17
C THR A 55 -5.08 -0.10 -9.50
N ASN A 56 -4.30 -0.02 -10.57
CA ASN A 56 -4.75 -0.29 -11.94
C ASN A 56 -4.72 -1.79 -12.28
N HIS A 57 -3.95 -2.57 -11.53
CA HIS A 57 -3.86 -4.02 -11.68
C HIS A 57 -4.89 -4.73 -10.80
N ALA A 58 -5.18 -5.99 -11.10
CA ALA A 58 -6.09 -6.82 -10.29
C ALA A 58 -5.52 -7.12 -8.89
N SER A 59 -4.19 -7.12 -8.76
CA SER A 59 -3.48 -7.35 -7.51
C SER A 59 -3.59 -6.14 -6.58
N ILE A 60 -3.46 -6.36 -5.27
CA ILE A 60 -3.33 -5.29 -4.26
C ILE A 60 -4.53 -4.32 -4.22
N ARG A 61 -5.75 -4.82 -4.45
CA ARG A 61 -7.01 -4.08 -4.25
C ARG A 61 -7.56 -4.31 -2.84
N PHE A 62 -8.87 -4.43 -2.73
CA PHE A 62 -9.59 -4.71 -1.49
C PHE A 62 -9.16 -6.04 -0.84
N ARG A 63 -9.15 -6.05 0.48
CA ARG A 63 -8.99 -7.24 1.32
C ARG A 63 -10.03 -7.21 2.43
N ASP A 64 -10.81 -8.29 2.53
CA ASP A 64 -11.77 -8.52 3.62
C ASP A 64 -11.08 -8.61 4.99
N PRO A 65 -11.80 -8.33 6.09
CA PRO A 65 -11.22 -8.33 7.43
C PRO A 65 -11.07 -9.75 7.97
N VAL A 66 -10.14 -10.53 7.41
CA VAL A 66 -9.88 -11.93 7.81
C VAL A 66 -8.48 -12.15 8.38
N TYR A 67 -7.62 -11.13 8.37
CA TYR A 67 -6.21 -11.24 8.75
C TYR A 67 -5.98 -10.79 10.20
N ARG A 68 -5.35 -11.59 11.05
CA ARG A 68 -5.15 -11.24 12.48
C ARG A 68 -4.08 -10.17 12.66
N THR A 69 -3.12 -10.12 11.75
CA THR A 69 -1.98 -9.20 11.80
C THR A 69 -1.79 -8.48 10.46
N PRO A 70 -1.17 -7.29 10.46
CA PRO A 70 -0.78 -6.63 9.21
C PRO A 70 0.12 -7.52 8.33
N ARG A 71 0.98 -8.34 8.95
CA ARG A 71 1.83 -9.30 8.22
C ARG A 71 1.02 -10.30 7.40
N GLU A 72 0.00 -10.90 8.00
CA GLU A 72 -0.89 -11.85 7.30
C GLU A 72 -1.60 -11.18 6.13
N LEU A 73 -2.06 -9.94 6.32
CA LEU A 73 -2.67 -9.16 5.25
C LEU A 73 -1.69 -8.94 4.10
N VAL A 74 -0.45 -8.53 4.38
CA VAL A 74 0.54 -8.26 3.34
C VAL A 74 0.98 -9.56 2.62
N LEU A 75 1.03 -10.69 3.33
CA LEU A 75 1.28 -11.98 2.70
C LEU A 75 0.23 -12.36 1.66
N SER A 76 -1.01 -11.88 1.79
CA SER A 76 -2.06 -12.09 0.78
C SER A 76 -1.77 -11.38 -0.55
N TYR A 77 -0.84 -10.43 -0.60
CA TYR A 77 -0.40 -9.76 -1.81
C TYR A 77 0.88 -10.36 -2.40
N PHE A 78 1.66 -11.10 -1.59
CA PHE A 78 3.02 -11.50 -1.94
C PHE A 78 3.13 -12.32 -3.22
N HIS A 79 2.20 -13.26 -3.45
CA HIS A 79 2.22 -14.08 -4.66
C HIS A 79 1.65 -13.38 -5.89
N GLU A 80 0.91 -12.29 -5.70
CA GLU A 80 0.29 -11.49 -6.76
C GLU A 80 1.16 -10.30 -7.20
N TRP A 81 2.28 -10.05 -6.50
CA TRP A 81 3.16 -8.92 -6.76
C TRP A 81 4.49 -9.36 -7.38
N PHE A 82 4.55 -9.25 -8.70
CA PHE A 82 5.71 -9.61 -9.49
C PHE A 82 5.85 -8.69 -10.71
N MET A 83 7.07 -8.62 -11.25
CA MET A 83 7.35 -7.90 -12.50
C MET A 83 6.85 -8.71 -13.69
N ASN A 84 5.87 -8.20 -14.43
CA ASN A 84 5.32 -8.88 -15.61
C ASN A 84 6.38 -9.21 -16.69
N SER A 85 7.46 -8.43 -16.76
CA SER A 85 8.54 -8.63 -17.74
C SER A 85 9.47 -9.80 -17.39
N THR A 86 9.67 -10.10 -16.10
CA THR A 86 10.66 -11.11 -15.64
C THR A 86 10.05 -12.28 -14.87
N GLY A 87 8.80 -12.11 -14.40
CA GLY A 87 8.11 -12.98 -13.44
C GLY A 87 8.68 -12.95 -12.03
N GLU A 88 9.62 -12.05 -11.72
CA GLU A 88 10.24 -12.00 -10.41
C GLU A 88 9.28 -11.38 -9.38
N LYS A 89 9.07 -12.10 -8.27
CA LYS A 89 8.32 -11.58 -7.12
C LYS A 89 9.17 -10.58 -6.38
N ILE A 90 8.59 -9.42 -6.11
CA ILE A 90 9.34 -8.26 -5.65
C ILE A 90 8.83 -7.66 -4.35
N LEU A 91 7.65 -8.04 -3.83
CA LEU A 91 7.18 -7.51 -2.55
C LEU A 91 8.13 -7.90 -1.40
N GLU A 92 8.78 -6.91 -0.79
CA GLU A 92 9.85 -7.14 0.17
C GLU A 92 9.39 -6.96 1.61
N CYS A 93 8.78 -5.82 1.89
CA CYS A 93 8.48 -5.40 3.24
C CYS A 93 7.23 -4.53 3.33
N TYR A 94 6.81 -4.27 4.56
CA TYR A 94 5.74 -3.34 4.88
C TYR A 94 6.11 -2.47 6.08
N SER A 95 5.63 -1.23 6.12
CA SER A 95 5.85 -0.33 7.24
C SER A 95 4.97 -0.69 8.43
N LYS A 96 5.33 -0.20 9.62
CA LYS A 96 4.37 -0.06 10.72
C LYS A 96 3.15 0.76 10.22
N PRO A 97 1.90 0.38 10.59
CA PRO A 97 0.74 1.20 10.29
C PRO A 97 0.86 2.61 10.90
N LEU A 98 0.50 3.61 10.11
CA LEU A 98 0.50 5.02 10.45
C LEU A 98 -0.94 5.52 10.62
N ASP A 99 -1.20 6.17 11.75
CA ASP A 99 -2.46 6.88 12.00
C ASP A 99 -2.32 8.33 11.54
N LEU A 100 -3.05 8.71 10.49
CA LEU A 100 -2.96 10.02 9.88
C LEU A 100 -3.32 11.17 10.82
N ARG A 101 -4.09 10.90 11.89
CA ARG A 101 -4.41 11.88 12.93
C ARG A 101 -3.18 12.36 13.72
N ARG A 102 -2.09 11.60 13.68
CA ARG A 102 -0.85 11.85 14.44
C ARG A 102 0.22 12.59 13.65
N ILE A 103 0.00 12.81 12.35
CA ILE A 103 0.93 13.58 11.52
C ILE A 103 0.66 15.07 11.76
N CYS A 104 1.69 15.89 11.91
CA CYS A 104 1.51 17.34 12.00
C CYS A 104 1.00 17.89 10.66
N ALA A 105 0.03 18.80 10.72
CA ALA A 105 -0.45 19.52 9.55
C ALA A 105 0.70 20.39 8.97
N PRO A 106 0.90 20.43 7.64
CA PRO A 106 1.89 21.31 7.02
C PRO A 106 1.76 22.78 7.43
N SER A 107 0.54 23.25 7.68
CA SER A 107 0.27 24.62 8.16
C SER A 107 0.69 24.90 9.60
N GLY A 108 1.03 23.87 10.39
CA GLY A 108 1.29 24.01 11.83
C GLY A 108 0.04 24.07 12.71
N ALA A 109 -1.16 23.82 12.18
CA ALA A 109 -2.39 23.82 12.96
C ALA A 109 -2.38 22.77 14.10
N GLU A 110 -2.70 23.21 15.32
CA GLU A 110 -2.61 22.40 16.55
C GLU A 110 -3.74 21.34 16.70
N LYS A 111 -4.76 21.38 15.85
CA LYS A 111 -5.95 20.51 15.93
C LYS A 111 -6.08 19.66 14.67
N PHE A 112 -5.84 18.36 14.81
CA PHE A 112 -6.06 17.27 13.83
C PHE A 112 -5.64 17.58 12.40
N ASN A 113 -4.62 16.88 11.90
CA ASN A 113 -4.25 16.99 10.49
C ASN A 113 -5.34 16.40 9.59
N THR A 114 -6.16 17.28 9.01
CA THR A 114 -7.18 16.99 7.99
C THR A 114 -6.81 17.56 6.63
N GLU A 115 -5.72 18.33 6.53
CA GLU A 115 -5.29 18.99 5.28
C GLU A 115 -5.01 17.99 4.16
N TRP A 116 -4.58 16.78 4.51
CA TRP A 116 -4.35 15.71 3.55
C TRP A 116 -5.64 15.24 2.84
N ILE A 117 -6.82 15.47 3.42
CA ILE A 117 -8.11 15.03 2.86
C ILE A 117 -8.45 15.87 1.63
N THR A 118 -8.19 17.19 1.69
CA THR A 118 -8.53 18.15 0.64
C THR A 118 -7.30 18.57 -0.17
N ALA A 119 -6.17 17.90 0.00
CA ALA A 119 -4.94 18.24 -0.69
C ALA A 119 -5.05 17.95 -2.19
N GLU A 120 -4.79 18.96 -3.00
CA GLU A 120 -4.66 18.82 -4.45
C GLU A 120 -3.23 18.44 -4.88
N LYS A 121 -2.26 18.69 -4.00
CA LYS A 121 -0.83 18.43 -4.23
C LYS A 121 -0.38 17.18 -3.48
N ASN A 122 0.74 16.62 -3.94
CA ASN A 122 1.34 15.43 -3.32
C ASN A 122 1.63 15.62 -1.82
N LEU A 123 1.32 14.60 -1.05
CA LEU A 123 1.42 14.52 0.41
C LEU A 123 2.83 14.11 0.85
N TRP A 124 3.81 14.97 0.58
CA TRP A 124 5.23 14.70 0.89
C TRP A 124 5.48 14.40 2.37
N ASN A 125 4.84 15.14 3.27
CA ASN A 125 4.95 14.93 4.72
C ASN A 125 4.51 13.53 5.15
N ILE A 126 3.46 12.98 4.53
CA ILE A 126 2.98 11.63 4.83
C ILE A 126 3.92 10.59 4.21
N ALA A 127 4.38 10.80 2.98
CA ALA A 127 5.35 9.92 2.34
C ALA A 127 6.66 9.83 3.15
N ASP A 128 7.19 10.97 3.59
CA ASP A 128 8.39 11.03 4.43
C ASP A 128 8.15 10.34 5.78
N ALA A 129 7.00 10.58 6.42
CA ALA A 129 6.66 9.91 7.67
C ALA A 129 6.57 8.38 7.51
N LEU A 130 5.98 7.89 6.43
CA LEU A 130 5.94 6.44 6.13
C LEU A 130 7.34 5.88 5.92
N SER A 131 8.21 6.61 5.21
CA SER A 131 9.56 6.14 4.86
C SER A 131 10.47 5.89 6.06
N VAL A 132 10.27 6.63 7.17
CA VAL A 132 11.10 6.51 8.38
C VAL A 132 10.52 5.55 9.41
N LEU A 133 9.30 5.04 9.20
CA LEU A 133 8.73 4.05 10.10
C LEU A 133 9.50 2.73 10.01
N PRO A 134 9.46 1.89 11.07
CA PRO A 134 10.00 0.55 11.00
C PRO A 134 9.37 -0.23 9.83
N HIS A 135 10.22 -0.82 8.99
CA HIS A 135 9.82 -1.71 7.90
C HIS A 135 10.12 -3.17 8.29
N TYR A 136 9.16 -4.04 8.02
CA TYR A 136 9.19 -5.45 8.39
C TYR A 136 9.27 -6.30 7.11
N TYR A 137 10.36 -7.04 6.97
CA TYR A 137 10.61 -7.89 5.81
C TYR A 137 9.78 -9.17 5.87
N LEU A 138 9.15 -9.53 4.74
CA LEU A 138 8.25 -10.69 4.65
C LEU A 138 9.01 -12.00 4.52
N VAL A 139 9.99 -12.00 3.62
CA VAL A 139 10.81 -13.16 3.28
C VAL A 139 12.09 -13.11 4.09
N PRO A 140 12.41 -14.15 4.87
CA PRO A 140 13.71 -14.25 5.53
C PRO A 140 14.83 -14.11 4.50
N LYS A 141 15.89 -13.37 4.84
CA LYS A 141 16.97 -12.99 3.90
C LYS A 141 17.51 -14.18 3.07
N GLY A 142 17.66 -15.36 3.69
CA GLY A 142 18.15 -16.57 3.03
C GLY A 142 17.11 -17.35 2.22
N ASN A 143 15.83 -16.99 2.27
CA ASN A 143 14.74 -17.73 1.63
C ASN A 143 14.37 -17.23 0.23
N TRP A 144 14.87 -16.06 -0.18
CA TRP A 144 14.61 -15.54 -1.53
C TRP A 144 15.02 -16.51 -2.64
N ARG A 145 16.07 -17.33 -2.43
CA ARG A 145 16.48 -18.39 -3.37
C ARG A 145 15.42 -19.48 -3.60
N TYR A 146 14.46 -19.63 -2.69
CA TYR A 146 13.37 -20.60 -2.79
C TYR A 146 12.08 -19.95 -3.32
N VAL A 147 12.05 -18.63 -3.50
CA VAL A 147 10.90 -17.93 -4.06
C VAL A 147 10.90 -18.15 -5.57
N ARG A 148 9.93 -18.94 -6.06
CA ARG A 148 9.75 -19.15 -7.49
C ARG A 148 9.24 -17.88 -8.19
N LYS A 149 9.61 -17.75 -9.47
CA LYS A 149 8.97 -16.82 -10.41
C LYS A 149 7.47 -17.09 -10.54
N ALA A 150 6.75 -16.07 -11.00
CA ALA A 150 5.37 -16.18 -11.41
C ALA A 150 5.22 -17.22 -12.53
N ASP A 151 4.15 -18.00 -12.45
CA ASP A 151 3.72 -18.98 -13.44
C ASP A 151 3.24 -18.27 -14.71
N PRO A 152 3.31 -18.89 -15.92
CA PRO A 152 2.78 -18.30 -17.14
C PRO A 152 1.32 -17.82 -17.03
N MET A 153 0.46 -18.49 -16.27
CA MET A 153 -0.90 -18.04 -16.02
C MET A 153 -0.95 -16.82 -15.10
N GLU A 154 -0.13 -16.80 -14.04
CA GLU A 154 0.02 -15.63 -13.15
C GLU A 154 0.47 -14.40 -13.97
N LEU A 155 1.45 -14.57 -14.87
CA LEU A 155 1.91 -13.52 -15.78
C LEU A 155 0.81 -13.02 -16.71
N LYS A 156 0.02 -13.94 -17.30
CA LYS A 156 -1.12 -13.57 -18.14
C LYS A 156 -2.17 -12.76 -17.37
N ALA A 157 -2.46 -13.12 -16.12
CA ALA A 157 -3.37 -12.35 -15.29
C ALA A 157 -2.78 -10.98 -14.91
N GLY A 158 -1.47 -10.90 -14.69
CA GLY A 158 -0.77 -9.65 -14.34
C GLY A 158 -0.81 -8.58 -15.43
N THR A 159 -1.03 -8.94 -16.71
CA THR A 159 -1.16 -7.97 -17.81
C THR A 159 -2.52 -7.29 -17.87
N LEU A 160 -3.50 -7.78 -17.10
CA LEU A 160 -4.83 -7.17 -17.03
C LEU A 160 -4.74 -5.84 -16.29
N ILE A 161 -5.23 -4.79 -16.95
CA ILE A 161 -5.33 -3.44 -16.41
C ILE A 161 -6.77 -2.95 -16.54
N GLU A 162 -7.23 -2.17 -15.58
CA GLU A 162 -8.57 -1.58 -15.62
C GLU A 162 -8.61 -0.36 -16.56
N TRP A 163 -7.57 0.47 -16.52
CA TRP A 163 -7.45 1.68 -17.30
C TRP A 163 -6.21 1.64 -18.20
N PRO A 164 -6.33 1.99 -19.50
CA PRO A 164 -5.17 2.15 -20.37
C PRO A 164 -4.32 3.34 -19.89
N LYS A 165 -3.01 3.32 -20.15
CA LYS A 165 -2.08 4.39 -19.72
C LYS A 165 -2.46 5.80 -20.19
N SER A 166 -3.28 5.93 -21.23
CA SER A 166 -3.79 7.20 -21.74
C SER A 166 -4.98 7.77 -20.93
N ASP A 167 -5.57 6.99 -20.02
CA ASP A 167 -6.70 7.42 -19.20
C ASP A 167 -6.24 8.27 -18.01
N LYS A 168 -6.98 9.34 -17.72
CA LYS A 168 -6.70 10.29 -16.61
C LYS A 168 -6.77 9.65 -15.22
N ARG A 169 -7.35 8.45 -15.10
CA ARG A 169 -7.48 7.71 -13.82
C ARG A 169 -6.26 6.87 -13.47
N THR A 170 -5.43 6.57 -14.45
CA THR A 170 -4.11 5.93 -14.28
C THR A 170 -3.21 6.84 -13.44
#